data_AF-A0AB74F2B7-F1
#
_entry.id   AF-A0AB74F2B7-F1
#
_cell.length_a   1.000
_cell.length_b   1.000
_cell.length_c   1.000
_cell.angle_alpha   90.00
_cell.angle_beta   90.00
_cell.angle_gamma   90.00
#
_symmetry.space_group_name_H-M   'P 1'
#
loop_
_entity.id
_entity.type
_entity.pdbx_description
1 polymer ?
#
loop_
_entity_poly.entity_id
_entity_poly.type
_entity_poly.pdbx_seq_one_letter_code
_entity_poly.pdbx_strand_id
1 'polypeptide(L)'
;MELNTDILFEALSKIYKVEAAGCTLTNLSLDLPEHYLGGGSAFKKDHVYIARTDQLPPSPELEGPALLICLGGSPPNWYFNSEFSLLIVKTAPDILTLFNKVQAIYRKYNEWADALDKILETTADIQELIDVSLPVFNNFMAVIDGQMNYLAYTREMSCKTCKSFLPDYSGKVPIMIFKNLAKIQKAETLQPESDFIPTGSSFSTAKFSLVSSRFSLYTIH
;
A
#
# COMPACT_ATOMS: atom_id res chain seq x y z
N MET A 1 0.97 -11.11 6.47
CA MET A 1 0.75 -9.64 6.64
C MET A 1 -0.62 -9.28 6.12
N GLU A 2 -1.29 -8.31 6.74
CA GLU A 2 -2.59 -7.81 6.31
C GLU A 2 -2.43 -6.82 5.14
N LEU A 3 -3.13 -7.06 4.03
CA LEU A 3 -3.17 -6.14 2.89
C LEU A 3 -4.44 -5.29 2.96
N ASN A 4 -4.36 -4.06 2.44
CA ASN A 4 -5.51 -3.17 2.33
C ASN A 4 -5.80 -2.80 0.86
N THR A 5 -6.90 -2.10 0.62
CA THR A 5 -7.31 -1.70 -0.74
C THR A 5 -6.25 -0.81 -1.41
N ASP A 6 -5.62 0.10 -0.68
CA ASP A 6 -4.68 1.08 -1.26
C ASP A 6 -3.45 0.39 -1.85
N ILE A 7 -2.90 -0.61 -1.14
CA ILE A 7 -1.77 -1.41 -1.62
C ILE A 7 -2.15 -2.16 -2.90
N LEU A 8 -3.34 -2.75 -2.95
CA LEU A 8 -3.83 -3.46 -4.13
C LEU A 8 -4.08 -2.51 -5.30
N PHE A 9 -4.68 -1.34 -5.04
CA PHE A 9 -4.88 -0.30 -6.05
C PHE A 9 -3.56 0.18 -6.64
N GLU A 10 -2.57 0.51 -5.79
CA GLU A 10 -1.25 0.97 -6.25
C GLU A 10 -0.54 -0.10 -7.07
N ALA A 11 -0.51 -1.35 -6.57
CA ALA A 11 0.16 -2.46 -7.24
C ALA A 11 -0.49 -2.80 -8.59
N LEU A 12 -1.83 -2.82 -8.66
CA LEU A 12 -2.55 -3.09 -9.91
C LEU A 12 -2.45 -1.92 -10.89
N SER A 13 -2.46 -0.67 -10.42
CA SER A 13 -2.37 0.53 -11.27
C SER A 13 -1.03 0.66 -11.98
N LYS A 14 0.03 0.01 -11.48
CA LYS A 14 1.33 -0.09 -12.17
C LYS A 14 1.27 -0.98 -13.43
N ILE A 15 0.25 -1.84 -13.53
CA ILE A 15 0.15 -2.88 -14.58
C ILE A 15 -1.07 -2.64 -15.47
N TYR A 16 -2.18 -2.20 -14.90
CA TYR A 16 -3.47 -2.05 -15.56
C TYR A 16 -4.03 -0.65 -15.33
N LYS A 17 -4.97 -0.24 -16.19
CA LYS A 17 -5.84 0.90 -15.90
C LYS A 17 -6.88 0.46 -14.87
N VAL A 18 -6.80 1.02 -13.67
CA VAL A 18 -7.70 0.73 -12.54
C VAL A 18 -8.39 2.00 -12.08
N GLU A 19 -9.68 1.90 -11.79
CA GLU A 19 -10.48 2.96 -11.19
C GLU A 19 -10.93 2.50 -9.80
N ALA A 20 -10.66 3.30 -8.77
CA ALA A 20 -11.14 3.05 -7.42
C ALA A 20 -12.48 3.77 -7.21
N ALA A 21 -13.44 3.10 -6.57
CA ALA A 21 -14.74 3.67 -6.25
C ALA A 21 -15.33 3.04 -4.97
N GLY A 22 -16.45 3.58 -4.50
CA GLY A 22 -17.10 3.13 -3.27
C GLY A 22 -16.38 3.64 -2.02
N CYS A 23 -16.46 2.87 -0.94
CA CYS A 23 -15.84 3.24 0.33
C CYS A 23 -14.34 2.88 0.32
N THR A 24 -13.47 3.82 0.71
CA THR A 24 -12.06 3.52 0.99
C THR A 24 -11.98 2.85 2.36
N LEU A 25 -11.70 1.55 2.36
CA LEU A 25 -11.63 0.76 3.58
C LEU A 25 -10.17 0.71 4.06
N THR A 26 -9.83 1.57 5.03
CA THR A 26 -8.44 1.77 5.48
C THR A 26 -7.96 0.74 6.51
N ASN A 27 -8.88 0.03 7.18
CA ASN A 27 -8.59 -0.86 8.33
C ASN A 27 -8.81 -2.35 8.03
N LEU A 28 -8.86 -2.75 6.77
CA LEU A 28 -9.13 -4.14 6.42
C LEU A 28 -7.88 -5.02 6.52
N SER A 29 -8.01 -6.09 7.31
CA SER A 29 -7.20 -7.30 7.17
C SER A 29 -7.76 -8.12 6.02
N LEU A 30 -7.43 -7.76 4.78
CA LEU A 30 -8.01 -8.44 3.62
C LEU A 30 -7.56 -9.91 3.59
N ASP A 31 -8.55 -10.80 3.64
CA ASP A 31 -8.34 -12.24 3.45
C ASP A 31 -7.87 -12.56 2.02
N LEU A 32 -7.46 -13.82 1.82
CA LEU A 32 -6.99 -14.28 0.51
C LEU A 32 -8.03 -14.02 -0.60
N PRO A 33 -7.58 -13.63 -1.81
CA PRO A 33 -8.48 -13.32 -2.90
C PRO A 33 -9.25 -14.56 -3.38
N GLU A 34 -10.56 -14.42 -3.47
CA GLU A 34 -11.48 -15.44 -3.96
C GLU A 34 -12.02 -15.07 -5.34
N HIS A 35 -12.12 -16.06 -6.23
CA HIS A 35 -12.79 -15.87 -7.51
C HIS A 35 -14.29 -16.08 -7.33
N TYR A 36 -15.08 -15.04 -7.63
CA TYR A 36 -16.54 -15.11 -7.51
C TYR A 36 -17.15 -15.83 -8.72
N LEU A 37 -17.85 -16.93 -8.47
CA LEU A 37 -18.35 -17.84 -9.51
C LEU A 37 -19.78 -17.55 -9.98
N GLY A 38 -20.44 -16.50 -9.50
CA GLY A 38 -21.80 -16.14 -9.95
C GLY A 38 -22.94 -16.96 -9.33
N GLY A 39 -22.66 -17.76 -8.29
CA GLY A 39 -23.62 -18.70 -7.70
C GLY A 39 -24.33 -18.23 -6.41
N GLY A 40 -23.95 -17.09 -5.81
CA GLY A 40 -24.48 -16.66 -4.52
C GLY A 40 -24.54 -15.14 -4.38
N SER A 41 -25.55 -14.63 -3.68
CA SER A 41 -25.71 -13.19 -3.43
C SER A 41 -24.83 -12.68 -2.30
N ALA A 42 -24.37 -13.55 -1.39
CA ALA A 42 -23.71 -13.17 -0.15
C ALA A 42 -22.20 -12.87 -0.32
N PHE A 43 -21.80 -11.67 0.06
CA PHE A 43 -20.41 -11.23 0.17
C PHE A 43 -20.03 -11.13 1.64
N LYS A 44 -18.93 -11.79 2.01
CA LYS A 44 -18.46 -11.84 3.39
C LYS A 44 -17.67 -10.58 3.73
N LYS A 45 -17.82 -10.18 5.00
CA LYS A 45 -17.01 -9.11 5.59
C LYS A 45 -15.53 -9.46 5.51
N ASP A 46 -14.71 -8.45 5.21
CA ASP A 46 -13.25 -8.48 5.17
C ASP A 46 -12.61 -9.38 4.08
N HIS A 47 -13.43 -9.92 3.17
CA HIS A 47 -12.96 -10.73 2.04
C HIS A 47 -12.67 -9.89 0.78
N VAL A 48 -11.81 -10.45 -0.08
CA VAL A 48 -11.53 -9.94 -1.43
C VAL A 48 -12.15 -10.83 -2.47
N TYR A 49 -13.03 -10.27 -3.28
CA TYR A 49 -13.66 -10.97 -4.39
C TYR A 49 -13.15 -10.44 -5.72
N ILE A 50 -12.85 -11.35 -6.63
CA ILE A 50 -12.45 -11.06 -8.00
C ILE A 50 -13.54 -11.61 -8.92
N ALA A 51 -14.19 -10.71 -9.67
CA ALA A 51 -15.34 -11.06 -10.49
C ALA A 51 -15.29 -10.36 -11.84
N ARG A 52 -15.91 -10.95 -12.86
CA ARG A 52 -16.29 -10.15 -14.03
C ARG A 52 -17.55 -9.35 -13.71
N THR A 53 -17.64 -8.15 -14.28
CA THR A 53 -18.79 -7.28 -14.07
C THR A 53 -20.12 -7.93 -14.49
N ASP A 54 -20.11 -8.77 -15.52
CA ASP A 54 -21.29 -9.48 -16.05
C ASP A 54 -21.76 -10.66 -15.17
N GLN A 55 -20.92 -11.11 -14.23
CA GLN A 55 -21.25 -12.18 -13.29
C GLN A 55 -21.85 -11.65 -11.98
N LEU A 56 -21.72 -10.35 -11.73
CA LEU A 56 -22.16 -9.75 -10.47
C LEU A 56 -23.68 -9.81 -10.33
N PRO A 57 -24.20 -10.23 -9.16
CA PRO A 57 -25.63 -10.19 -8.91
C PRO A 57 -26.12 -8.74 -8.92
N PRO A 58 -27.34 -8.48 -9.42
CA PRO A 58 -27.91 -7.13 -9.46
C PRO A 58 -28.20 -6.59 -8.05
N SER A 59 -28.45 -7.47 -7.08
CA SER A 59 -28.68 -7.16 -5.67
C SER A 59 -27.87 -8.13 -4.79
N PRO A 60 -26.62 -7.79 -4.43
CA PRO A 60 -25.82 -8.56 -3.48
C PRO A 60 -26.37 -8.43 -2.05
N GLU A 61 -26.23 -9.51 -1.29
CA GLU A 61 -26.34 -9.52 0.17
C GLU A 61 -24.95 -9.27 0.75
N LEU A 62 -24.80 -8.31 1.66
CA LEU A 62 -23.53 -8.05 2.33
C LEU A 62 -23.63 -8.49 3.78
N GLU A 63 -22.67 -9.30 4.22
CA GLU A 63 -22.45 -9.60 5.65
C GLU A 63 -21.59 -8.51 6.33
N GLY A 64 -21.02 -7.59 5.54
CA GLY A 64 -20.28 -6.41 5.99
C GLY A 64 -19.38 -5.84 4.89
N PRO A 65 -18.44 -4.93 5.24
CA PRO A 65 -17.55 -4.29 4.28
C PRO A 65 -16.63 -5.31 3.59
N ALA A 66 -16.51 -5.23 2.27
CA ALA A 66 -15.71 -6.15 1.48
C ALA A 66 -15.02 -5.43 0.31
N LEU A 67 -13.95 -6.02 -0.22
CA LEU A 67 -13.28 -5.53 -1.42
C LEU A 67 -13.73 -6.33 -2.64
N LEU A 68 -14.17 -5.62 -3.67
CA LEU A 68 -14.53 -6.21 -4.95
C LEU A 68 -13.63 -5.67 -6.06
N ILE A 69 -12.91 -6.57 -6.72
CA ILE A 69 -12.06 -6.30 -7.88
C ILE A 69 -12.81 -6.79 -9.13
N CYS A 70 -13.30 -5.84 -9.92
CA CYS A 70 -14.12 -6.11 -11.10
C CYS A 70 -13.28 -6.06 -12.38
N LEU A 71 -13.45 -7.04 -13.25
CA LEU A 71 -12.95 -7.00 -14.63
C LEU A 71 -14.07 -6.65 -15.62
N GLY A 72 -13.83 -5.60 -16.41
CA GLY A 72 -14.67 -5.23 -17.55
C GLY A 72 -15.38 -3.89 -17.38
N GLY A 73 -16.69 -3.87 -17.65
CA GLY A 73 -17.53 -2.68 -17.62
C GLY A 73 -17.75 -2.12 -16.21
N SER A 74 -18.57 -1.07 -16.11
CA SER A 74 -18.99 -0.53 -14.81
C SER A 74 -19.93 -1.51 -14.10
N PRO A 75 -19.72 -1.83 -12.82
CA PRO A 75 -20.68 -2.62 -12.04
C PRO A 75 -22.03 -1.90 -11.92
N PRO A 76 -23.10 -2.62 -11.54
CA PRO A 76 -24.39 -2.00 -11.25
C PRO A 76 -24.26 -0.88 -10.21
N ASN A 77 -25.10 0.17 -10.31
CA ASN A 77 -25.05 1.35 -9.44
C ASN A 77 -25.13 1.02 -7.95
N TRP A 78 -25.77 -0.10 -7.58
CA TRP A 78 -25.86 -0.56 -6.20
C TRP A 78 -24.49 -0.71 -5.52
N TYR A 79 -23.49 -1.20 -6.24
CA TYR A 79 -22.15 -1.42 -5.69
C TYR A 79 -21.45 -0.12 -5.26
N PHE A 80 -21.75 1.01 -5.92
CA PHE A 80 -21.13 2.30 -5.62
C PHE A 80 -21.67 2.96 -4.35
N ASN A 81 -22.89 2.62 -3.94
CA ASN A 81 -23.58 3.20 -2.78
C ASN A 81 -23.60 2.24 -1.57
N SER A 82 -22.77 1.21 -1.60
CA SER A 82 -22.75 0.12 -0.61
C SER A 82 -21.42 0.10 0.16
N GLU A 83 -21.28 -0.79 1.13
CA GLU A 83 -20.06 -0.96 1.93
C GLU A 83 -18.89 -1.60 1.17
N PHE A 84 -19.00 -1.75 -0.16
CA PHE A 84 -17.89 -2.23 -0.97
C PHE A 84 -16.82 -1.17 -1.18
N SER A 85 -15.57 -1.61 -1.09
CA SER A 85 -14.47 -0.97 -1.78
C SER A 85 -14.35 -1.58 -3.17
N LEU A 86 -14.33 -0.76 -4.21
CA LEU A 86 -14.35 -1.22 -5.60
C LEU A 86 -13.04 -0.89 -6.31
N LEU A 87 -12.45 -1.88 -6.95
CA LEU A 87 -11.35 -1.73 -7.90
C LEU A 87 -11.79 -2.22 -9.27
N ILE A 88 -12.01 -1.29 -10.20
CA ILE A 88 -12.49 -1.62 -11.55
C ILE A 88 -11.30 -1.65 -12.51
N VAL A 89 -10.94 -2.85 -12.96
CA VAL A 89 -9.81 -3.10 -13.86
C VAL A 89 -10.30 -3.12 -15.31
N LYS A 90 -9.74 -2.22 -16.14
CA LYS A 90 -10.20 -2.01 -17.53
C LYS A 90 -9.37 -2.76 -18.58
N THR A 91 -8.09 -3.05 -18.30
CA THR A 91 -7.12 -3.47 -19.32
C THR A 91 -6.53 -4.86 -19.11
N ALA A 92 -7.00 -5.63 -18.12
CA ALA A 92 -6.53 -7.01 -17.98
C ALA A 92 -7.10 -7.90 -19.11
N PRO A 93 -6.31 -8.84 -19.67
CA PRO A 93 -6.75 -9.66 -20.81
C PRO A 93 -7.95 -10.56 -20.49
N ASP A 94 -7.95 -11.14 -19.29
CA ASP A 94 -8.96 -12.07 -18.82
C ASP A 94 -8.95 -12.16 -17.29
N ILE A 95 -9.99 -12.78 -16.73
CA ILE A 95 -10.22 -12.85 -15.28
C ILE A 95 -9.18 -13.72 -14.56
N LEU A 96 -8.66 -14.77 -15.22
CA LEU A 96 -7.64 -15.66 -14.65
C LEU A 96 -6.29 -14.96 -14.58
N THR A 97 -5.94 -14.18 -15.62
CA THR A 97 -4.74 -13.35 -15.61
C THR A 97 -4.81 -12.32 -14.47
N LEU A 98 -5.95 -11.65 -14.30
CA LEU A 98 -6.15 -10.73 -13.18
C LEU A 98 -6.05 -11.45 -11.83
N PHE A 99 -6.73 -12.58 -11.66
CA PHE A 99 -6.72 -13.39 -10.44
C PHE A 99 -5.30 -13.81 -10.05
N ASN A 100 -4.52 -14.32 -11.01
CA ASN A 100 -3.12 -14.71 -10.79
C ASN A 100 -2.24 -13.52 -10.41
N LYS A 101 -2.50 -12.32 -10.96
CA LYS A 101 -1.76 -11.12 -10.59
C LYS A 101 -2.09 -10.66 -9.18
N VAL A 102 -3.36 -10.67 -8.78
CA VAL A 102 -3.73 -10.35 -7.40
C VAL A 102 -3.09 -11.35 -6.43
N GLN A 103 -3.17 -12.65 -6.71
CA GLN A 103 -2.48 -13.67 -5.91
C GLN A 103 -0.95 -13.45 -5.83
N ALA A 104 -0.31 -13.04 -6.93
CA ALA A 104 1.11 -12.74 -6.93
C ALA A 104 1.46 -11.52 -6.04
N ILE A 105 0.58 -10.53 -5.95
CA ILE A 105 0.72 -9.40 -5.02
C ILE A 105 0.67 -9.90 -3.58
N TYR A 106 -0.34 -10.71 -3.22
CA TYR A 106 -0.43 -11.34 -1.89
C TYR A 106 0.82 -12.16 -1.55
N ARG A 107 1.27 -12.99 -2.49
CA ARG A 107 2.47 -13.81 -2.33
C ARG A 107 3.70 -12.95 -2.03
N LYS A 108 3.94 -11.88 -2.80
CA LYS A 108 5.07 -10.95 -2.60
C LYS A 108 5.11 -10.44 -1.16
N TYR A 109 3.97 -10.03 -0.63
CA TYR A 109 3.87 -9.42 0.69
C TYR A 109 3.94 -10.45 1.83
N ASN A 110 3.44 -11.66 1.61
CA ASN A 110 3.62 -12.76 2.57
C ASN A 110 5.07 -13.25 2.60
N GLU A 111 5.72 -13.45 1.45
CA GLU A 111 7.13 -13.81 1.37
C GLU A 111 8.03 -12.77 2.05
N TRP A 112 7.69 -11.48 1.93
CA TRP A 112 8.38 -10.42 2.66
C TRP A 112 8.18 -10.52 4.17
N ALA A 113 6.94 -10.73 4.64
CA ALA A 113 6.64 -10.89 6.05
C ALA A 113 7.40 -12.08 6.66
N ASP A 114 7.35 -13.24 5.99
CA ASP A 114 8.08 -14.44 6.40
C ASP A 114 9.60 -14.18 6.48
N ALA A 115 10.14 -13.40 5.55
CA ALA A 115 11.56 -13.04 5.56
C ALA A 115 11.92 -12.10 6.72
N LEU A 116 11.05 -11.13 7.07
CA LEU A 116 11.24 -10.28 8.24
C LEU A 116 11.24 -11.10 9.53
N ASP A 117 10.25 -11.98 9.70
CA ASP A 117 10.14 -12.84 10.88
C ASP A 117 11.37 -13.72 11.03
N LYS A 118 11.83 -14.33 9.92
CA LYS A 118 13.06 -15.12 9.92
C LYS A 118 14.29 -14.32 10.35
N ILE A 119 14.45 -13.09 9.89
CA ILE A 119 15.58 -12.23 10.29
C ILE A 119 15.51 -11.93 11.79
N LEU A 120 14.32 -11.56 12.29
CA LEU A 120 14.12 -11.26 13.71
C LEU A 120 14.41 -12.47 14.62
N GLU A 121 14.08 -13.68 14.17
CA GLU A 121 14.34 -14.92 14.91
C GLU A 121 15.80 -15.39 14.85
N THR A 122 16.56 -14.99 13.83
CA THR A 122 17.92 -15.51 13.58
C THR A 122 19.03 -14.52 13.89
N THR A 123 19.11 -13.41 13.15
CA THR A 123 20.21 -12.44 13.23
C THR A 123 19.82 -11.17 14.00
N ALA A 124 18.55 -10.79 13.92
CA ALA A 124 18.02 -9.50 14.34
C ALA A 124 18.81 -8.30 13.75
N ASP A 125 19.43 -8.47 12.58
CA ASP A 125 20.21 -7.43 11.92
C ASP A 125 19.28 -6.40 11.25
N ILE A 126 19.35 -5.15 11.72
CA ILE A 126 18.57 -4.02 11.21
C ILE A 126 18.87 -3.77 9.72
N GLN A 127 20.10 -4.03 9.28
CA GLN A 127 20.46 -3.86 7.89
C GLN A 127 19.81 -4.93 7.00
N GLU A 128 19.79 -6.18 7.43
CA GLU A 128 19.12 -7.26 6.69
C GLU A 128 17.60 -6.95 6.55
N LEU A 129 16.98 -6.38 7.59
CA LEU A 129 15.58 -5.93 7.54
C LEU A 129 15.35 -4.85 6.48
N ILE A 130 16.27 -3.88 6.33
CA ILE A 130 16.19 -2.85 5.29
C ILE A 130 16.38 -3.46 3.90
N ASP A 131 17.40 -4.32 3.76
CA ASP A 131 17.78 -4.89 2.47
C ASP A 131 16.66 -5.78 1.91
N VAL A 132 16.01 -6.59 2.76
CA VAL A 132 14.87 -7.43 2.32
C VAL A 132 13.61 -6.61 2.02
N SER A 133 13.47 -5.43 2.62
CA SER A 133 12.33 -4.54 2.40
C SER A 133 12.46 -3.70 1.13
N LEU A 134 13.69 -3.49 0.64
CA LEU A 134 13.97 -2.66 -0.55
C LEU A 134 13.14 -3.04 -1.79
N PRO A 135 13.05 -4.32 -2.23
CA PRO A 135 12.25 -4.69 -3.41
C PRO A 135 10.73 -4.53 -3.20
N VAL A 136 10.28 -4.39 -1.95
CA VAL A 136 8.87 -4.19 -1.61
C VAL A 136 8.49 -2.73 -1.76
N PHE A 137 9.21 -1.84 -1.07
CA PHE A 137 8.94 -0.40 -1.09
C PHE A 137 9.50 0.31 -2.32
N ASN A 138 10.59 -0.21 -2.89
CA ASN A 138 11.33 0.41 -3.98
C ASN A 138 11.71 1.88 -3.71
N ASN A 139 11.92 2.21 -2.43
CA ASN A 139 12.19 3.54 -1.91
C ASN A 139 13.39 3.51 -0.97
N PHE A 140 13.99 4.69 -0.71
CA PHE A 140 15.10 4.79 0.23
C PHE A 140 14.58 4.60 1.64
N MET A 141 15.25 3.76 2.41
CA MET A 141 14.95 3.54 3.81
C MET A 141 16.22 3.72 4.64
N ALA A 142 16.05 4.30 5.82
CA ALA A 142 17.12 4.45 6.80
C ALA A 142 16.55 4.31 8.21
N VAL A 143 17.32 3.69 9.08
CA VAL A 143 17.08 3.64 10.51
C VAL A 143 18.17 4.49 11.16
N ILE A 144 17.74 5.47 11.95
CA ILE A 144 18.60 6.43 12.63
C ILE A 144 18.34 6.40 14.13
N ASP A 145 19.39 6.60 14.92
CA ASP A 145 19.26 6.74 16.37
C ASP A 145 18.85 8.18 16.77
N GLY A 146 18.59 8.39 18.07
CA GLY A 146 18.25 9.72 18.61
C GLY A 146 19.36 10.77 18.51
N GLN A 147 20.59 10.36 18.12
CA GLN A 147 21.74 11.23 17.89
C GLN A 147 22.00 11.44 16.38
N MET A 148 21.10 10.94 15.53
CA MET A 148 21.14 11.03 14.07
C MET A 148 22.30 10.26 13.42
N ASN A 149 22.80 9.23 14.08
CA ASN A 149 23.70 8.26 13.46
C ASN A 149 22.86 7.26 12.67
N TYR A 150 23.34 6.85 11.49
CA TYR A 150 22.71 5.76 10.76
C TYR A 150 23.02 4.43 11.46
N LEU A 151 21.96 3.69 11.80
CA LEU A 151 22.06 2.31 12.26
C LEU A 151 22.02 1.33 11.08
N ALA A 152 21.23 1.65 10.06
CA ALA A 152 21.17 0.93 8.80
C ALA A 152 20.54 1.83 7.71
N TYR A 153 20.82 1.55 6.44
CA TYR A 153 20.23 2.29 5.32
C TYR A 153 20.30 1.52 4.00
N THR A 154 19.47 1.90 3.03
CA THR A 154 19.51 1.33 1.67
C THR A 154 20.86 1.64 1.00
N ARG A 155 21.66 0.60 0.76
CA ARG A 155 23.01 0.75 0.19
C ARG A 155 23.02 0.93 -1.32
N GLU A 156 22.07 0.31 -2.02
CA GLU A 156 21.98 0.35 -3.47
C GLU A 156 20.80 1.21 -3.93
N MET A 157 21.11 2.34 -4.60
CA MET A 157 20.10 3.15 -5.27
C MET A 157 20.63 3.77 -6.55
N SER A 158 19.80 3.74 -7.60
CA SER A 158 20.11 4.32 -8.92
C SER A 158 19.78 5.82 -9.02
N CYS A 159 19.03 6.37 -8.06
CA CYS A 159 18.46 7.71 -8.15
C CYS A 159 19.41 8.80 -7.61
N LYS A 160 19.61 9.90 -8.35
CA LYS A 160 20.52 11.01 -7.96
C LYS A 160 20.07 11.73 -6.68
N THR A 161 18.77 11.93 -6.50
CA THR A 161 18.18 12.56 -5.31
C THR A 161 18.47 11.73 -4.05
N CYS A 162 18.47 10.41 -4.19
CA CYS A 162 18.70 9.45 -3.12
C CYS A 162 20.11 9.59 -2.51
N LYS A 163 21.11 9.99 -3.31
CA LYS A 163 22.48 10.22 -2.84
C LYS A 163 22.59 11.33 -1.80
N SER A 164 21.64 12.28 -1.80
CA SER A 164 21.60 13.34 -0.79
C SER A 164 21.17 12.85 0.60
N PHE A 165 20.64 11.62 0.67
CA PHE A 165 20.25 10.94 1.91
C PHE A 165 21.27 9.93 2.41
N LEU A 166 22.42 9.79 1.74
CA LEU A 166 23.52 8.94 2.22
C LEU A 166 24.21 9.59 3.42
N PRO A 167 24.78 8.80 4.35
CA PRO A 167 25.55 9.34 5.46
C PRO A 167 26.64 10.30 4.98
N ASP A 168 26.86 11.37 5.73
CA ASP A 168 28.03 12.23 5.54
C ASP A 168 29.32 11.50 5.94
N TYR A 169 30.48 12.16 5.79
CA TYR A 169 31.78 11.58 6.14
C TYR A 169 31.90 11.19 7.62
N SER A 170 30.99 11.64 8.49
CA SER A 170 30.93 11.30 9.91
C SER A 170 29.94 10.18 10.25
N GLY A 171 29.26 9.62 9.24
CA GLY A 171 28.23 8.58 9.44
C GLY A 171 26.89 9.13 9.92
N LYS A 172 26.66 10.44 9.80
CA LYS A 172 25.45 11.13 10.28
C LYS A 172 24.55 11.56 9.15
N VAL A 173 23.28 11.80 9.48
CA VAL A 173 22.29 12.38 8.56
C VAL A 173 22.80 13.74 8.04
N PRO A 174 22.94 13.92 6.71
CA PRO A 174 23.39 15.19 6.15
C PRO A 174 22.56 16.40 6.58
N ILE A 175 23.23 17.47 7.03
CA ILE A 175 22.62 18.72 7.50
C ILE A 175 21.60 19.31 6.50
N MET A 176 21.83 19.09 5.19
CA MET A 176 20.98 19.61 4.13
C MET A 176 19.56 19.01 4.13
N ILE A 177 19.37 17.79 4.66
CA ILE A 177 18.05 17.13 4.73
C ILE A 177 17.15 17.84 5.75
N PHE A 178 17.71 18.35 6.86
CA PHE A 178 16.94 19.02 7.92
C PHE A 178 16.26 20.31 7.44
N LYS A 179 16.86 21.01 6.48
CA LYS A 179 16.22 22.21 5.87
C LYS A 179 14.95 21.86 5.09
N ASN A 180 14.84 20.64 4.59
CA ASN A 180 13.65 20.15 3.89
C ASN A 180 12.67 19.46 4.85
N LEU A 181 13.13 18.70 5.85
CA LEU A 181 12.25 18.12 6.88
C LEU A 181 11.52 19.18 7.72
N ALA A 182 12.18 20.30 8.06
CA ALA A 182 11.54 21.41 8.76
C ALA A 182 10.45 22.12 7.91
N LYS A 183 10.52 22.00 6.57
CA LYS A 183 9.46 22.47 5.67
C LYS A 183 8.30 21.49 5.62
N ILE A 184 8.58 20.18 5.65
CA ILE A 184 7.56 19.11 5.66
C ILE A 184 6.75 19.16 6.98
N GLN A 185 7.40 19.30 8.14
CA GLN A 185 6.70 19.44 9.43
C GLN A 185 5.84 20.70 9.51
N LYS A 186 6.27 21.83 8.91
CA LYS A 186 5.46 23.05 8.87
C LYS A 186 4.20 22.89 8.00
N ALA A 187 4.25 22.06 6.95
CA ALA A 187 3.10 21.79 6.10
C ALA A 187 2.05 20.91 6.80
N GLU A 188 2.45 20.02 7.72
CA GLU A 188 1.53 19.16 8.49
C GLU A 188 0.81 19.90 9.64
N THR A 189 1.38 21.00 10.15
CA THR A 189 0.76 21.81 11.21
C THR A 189 -0.28 22.82 10.72
N LEU A 190 -0.56 22.89 9.41
CA LEU A 190 -1.56 23.78 8.82
C LEU A 190 -2.74 22.95 8.27
N GLN A 191 -3.85 22.94 9.01
CA GLN A 191 -5.20 22.69 8.48
C GLN A 191 -6.17 23.73 9.08
N PRO A 192 -7.30 24.03 8.42
CA PRO A 192 -7.45 24.42 7.02
C PRO A 192 -8.10 25.83 6.96
N GLU A 193 -7.56 26.76 6.19
CA GLU A 193 -8.39 27.93 5.81
C GLU A 193 -9.34 27.50 4.70
N SER A 194 -10.62 27.71 4.97
CA SER A 194 -11.76 27.53 4.09
C SER A 194 -11.59 28.27 2.77
N ASP A 195 -11.72 27.55 1.65
CA ASP A 195 -12.69 27.83 0.58
C ASP A 195 -12.51 26.89 -0.63
N PHE A 196 -13.61 26.22 -1.02
CA PHE A 196 -13.98 25.69 -2.35
C PHE A 196 -13.08 24.70 -3.16
N ILE A 197 -13.52 23.42 -3.12
CA ILE A 197 -13.68 22.29 -4.12
C ILE A 197 -13.24 22.50 -5.61
N PRO A 198 -12.95 21.42 -6.41
CA PRO A 198 -12.05 20.26 -6.27
C PRO A 198 -11.03 20.17 -7.43
N THR A 199 -9.94 19.40 -7.30
CA THR A 199 -9.44 18.49 -8.37
C THR A 199 -8.18 17.76 -7.88
N GLY A 200 -8.17 16.44 -8.06
CA GLY A 200 -6.97 15.66 -8.38
C GLY A 200 -5.92 15.46 -7.28
N SER A 201 -5.65 14.19 -6.98
CA SER A 201 -4.47 13.66 -6.25
C SER A 201 -4.30 14.11 -4.80
N SER A 202 -4.96 13.39 -3.89
CA SER A 202 -4.52 13.34 -2.49
C SER A 202 -3.23 12.51 -2.41
N PHE A 203 -2.11 13.14 -2.07
CA PHE A 203 -0.88 12.47 -1.65
C PHE A 203 -1.15 11.75 -0.32
N SER A 204 -1.03 10.41 -0.33
CA SER A 204 -1.10 9.59 0.88
C SER A 204 0.29 9.50 1.51
N THR A 205 0.43 10.02 2.73
CA THR A 205 1.59 9.76 3.59
C THR A 205 1.34 8.45 4.32
N ALA A 206 1.92 7.34 3.85
CA ALA A 206 1.81 6.06 4.53
C ALA A 206 2.71 6.04 5.78
N LYS A 207 2.13 6.31 6.95
CA LYS A 207 2.77 5.99 8.24
C LYS A 207 2.68 4.47 8.46
N PHE A 208 3.77 3.75 8.21
CA PHE A 208 3.92 2.39 8.74
C PHE A 208 4.28 2.47 10.22
N SER A 209 3.30 2.25 11.12
CA SER A 209 3.57 2.04 12.54
C SER A 209 3.97 0.58 12.77
N LEU A 210 5.25 0.28 12.67
CA LEU A 210 5.79 -0.94 13.27
C LEU A 210 5.87 -0.70 14.79
N VAL A 211 5.09 -1.49 15.52
CA VAL A 211 5.00 -1.47 16.98
C VAL A 211 6.37 -1.83 17.58
N SER A 212 7.14 -0.81 17.94
CA SER A 212 8.12 -0.82 19.02
C SER A 212 8.56 0.62 19.25
N SER A 213 8.37 1.09 20.48
CA SER A 213 8.40 2.50 20.92
C SER A 213 9.78 3.20 20.84
N ARG A 214 10.62 2.93 19.83
CA ARG A 214 11.94 3.57 19.67
C ARG A 214 12.43 3.85 18.24
N PHE A 215 11.68 3.56 17.18
CA PHE A 215 12.16 3.80 15.80
C PHE A 215 11.14 4.58 14.96
N SER A 216 11.57 5.73 14.42
CA SER A 216 10.82 6.47 13.41
C SER A 216 11.32 6.04 12.02
N LEU A 217 10.50 5.32 11.26
CA LEU A 217 10.73 5.11 9.83
C LEU A 217 10.31 6.37 9.08
N TYR A 218 11.22 6.91 8.24
CA TYR A 218 10.90 7.99 7.31
C TYR A 218 10.87 7.42 5.89
N THR A 219 9.73 7.57 5.21
CA THR A 219 9.56 7.27 3.78
C THR A 219 9.36 8.58 3.03
N ILE A 220 10.11 8.79 1.94
CA ILE A 220 10.00 9.99 1.11
C ILE A 220 9.56 9.55 -0.28
N HIS A 221 8.40 10.03 -0.72
CA HIS A 221 7.85 9.84 -2.07
C HIS A 221 8.40 10.86 -3.06
#